data_AF-A0A2S2Q1Z1-F1
#
_entry.id   AF-A0A2S2Q1Z1-F1
#
_cell.length_a   1.000
_cell.length_b   1.000
_cell.length_c   1.000
_cell.angle_alpha   90.00
_cell.angle_beta   90.00
_cell.angle_gamma   90.00
#
_symmetry.space_group_name_H-M   'P 1'
#
loop_
_entity.id
_entity.type
_entity.pdbx_description
1 polymer ?
#
loop_
_entity_poly.entity_id
_entity_poly.type
_entity_poly.pdbx_seq_one_letter_code
_entity_poly.pdbx_strand_id
1 'polypeptide(L)'
;MHQKGFYLNNFVLICLTIWVFIDRINLINADSPPVVLWHGMGDSCCNPFSLGKIIKILQKNLGTNSYVKSLQIGKSFEQDVKNSFFMNINLQVVDACKQIAADPKLANGYNAIGFSQGAQFL
;
A
#
# COMPACT_ATOMS: atom_id res chain seq x y z
N MET A 1 31.63 18.50 43.37
CA MET A 1 31.62 17.75 42.10
C MET A 1 30.34 16.93 41.86
N HIS A 2 29.38 16.87 42.80
CA HIS A 2 28.14 16.08 42.64
C HIS A 2 27.03 16.71 41.78
N GLN A 3 26.95 18.05 41.67
CA GLN A 3 25.86 18.73 40.97
C GLN A 3 25.91 18.59 39.43
N LYS A 4 27.10 18.55 38.81
CA LYS A 4 27.25 18.47 37.34
C LYS A 4 26.64 17.18 36.75
N GLY A 5 26.72 16.05 37.46
CA GLY A 5 26.12 14.77 37.02
C GLY A 5 24.59 14.75 37.09
N PHE A 6 24.01 15.47 38.06
CA PHE A 6 22.55 15.56 38.22
C PHE A 6 21.89 16.38 37.11
N TYR A 7 22.50 17.50 36.70
CA TYR A 7 21.98 18.30 35.57
C TYR A 7 22.17 17.60 34.22
N LEU A 8 23.26 16.86 34.04
CA LEU A 8 23.51 16.09 32.81
C LEU A 8 22.48 14.96 32.64
N ASN A 9 22.16 14.22 33.70
CA ASN A 9 21.13 13.16 33.66
C ASN A 9 19.72 13.71 33.41
N ASN A 10 19.35 14.83 34.04
CA ASN A 10 18.05 15.47 33.77
C ASN A 10 17.95 15.99 32.33
N PHE A 11 19.03 16.55 31.78
CA PHE A 11 19.06 17.01 30.39
C PHE A 11 18.90 15.85 29.39
N VAL A 12 19.62 14.74 29.60
CA VAL A 12 19.50 13.53 28.76
C VAL A 12 18.08 12.96 28.82
N LEU A 13 17.46 12.93 30.00
CA LEU A 13 16.09 12.45 30.17
C LEU A 13 15.07 13.34 29.41
N ILE A 14 15.24 14.66 29.45
CA ILE A 14 14.40 15.61 28.70
C ILE A 14 14.57 15.41 27.19
N CYS A 15 15.80 15.22 26.70
CA CYS A 15 16.02 14.96 25.28
C CYS A 15 15.35 13.65 24.83
N LEU A 16 15.44 12.59 25.63
CA LEU A 16 14.79 11.30 25.35
C LEU A 16 13.27 11.42 25.31
N THR A 17 12.65 12.14 26.25
CA THR A 17 11.19 12.32 26.26
C THR A 17 10.72 13.16 25.07
N ILE A 18 11.46 14.20 24.69
CA ILE A 18 11.17 15.00 23.49
C ILE A 18 11.28 14.13 22.24
N TRP A 19 12.32 13.31 22.12
CA TRP A 19 12.54 12.45 20.96
C TRP A 19 11.41 11.41 20.82
N VAL A 20 11.04 10.75 21.92
CA VAL A 20 9.89 9.82 21.95
C VAL A 20 8.58 10.53 21.59
N PHE A 21 8.39 11.78 22.04
CA PHE A 21 7.21 12.57 21.67
C PHE A 21 7.18 12.87 20.17
N ILE A 22 8.31 13.24 19.57
CA ILE A 22 8.41 13.52 18.13
C ILE A 22 8.13 12.25 17.31
N ASP A 23 8.69 11.10 17.68
CA ASP A 23 8.43 9.83 16.99
C ASP A 23 6.95 9.44 17.08
N ARG A 24 6.30 9.67 18.22
CA ARG A 24 4.86 9.46 18.39
C ARG A 24 4.04 10.37 17.46
N ILE A 25 4.40 11.64 17.33
CA ILE A 25 3.73 12.57 16.41
C ILE A 25 3.90 12.10 14.96
N ASN A 26 5.10 11.64 14.58
CA ASN A 26 5.35 11.13 13.23
C ASN A 26 4.53 9.86 12.93
N LEU A 27 4.37 8.95 13.91
CA LEU A 27 3.52 7.76 13.76
C LEU A 27 2.04 8.10 13.62
N ILE A 28 1.54 9.13 14.31
CA ILE A 28 0.14 9.58 14.21
C ILE A 28 -0.12 10.20 12.83
N ASN A 29 0.89 10.86 12.25
CA ASN A 29 0.81 11.49 10.93
C ASN A 29 1.25 10.56 9.79
N ALA A 30 1.60 9.30 10.06
CA ALA A 30 1.99 8.37 9.03
C ALA A 30 0.78 8.05 8.16
N ASP A 31 0.90 8.29 6.85
CA ASP A 31 -0.12 7.90 5.89
C ASP A 31 -0.38 6.39 5.96
N SER A 32 -1.64 5.99 5.73
CA SER A 32 -2.00 4.57 5.60
C SER A 32 -1.09 3.90 4.57
N PRO A 33 -0.56 2.69 4.85
CA PRO A 33 0.26 1.97 3.87
C PRO A 33 -0.50 1.80 2.55
N PRO A 34 0.18 1.89 1.39
CA PRO A 34 -0.44 1.67 0.10
C PRO A 34 -1.16 0.32 0.01
N VAL A 35 -2.17 0.25 -0.85
CA VAL A 35 -2.89 -1.00 -1.12
C VAL A 35 -2.77 -1.40 -2.58
N VAL A 36 -2.32 -2.62 -2.85
CA VAL A 36 -2.36 -3.25 -4.17
C VAL A 36 -3.63 -4.09 -4.28
N LEU A 37 -4.39 -3.89 -5.36
CA LEU A 37 -5.57 -4.69 -5.67
C LEU A 37 -5.32 -5.58 -6.89
N TRP A 38 -5.82 -6.82 -6.83
CA TRP A 38 -5.90 -7.71 -7.99
C TRP A 38 -7.32 -8.26 -8.13
N HIS A 39 -7.97 -7.95 -9.25
CA HIS A 39 -9.34 -8.39 -9.52
C HIS A 39 -9.44 -9.90 -9.80
N GLY A 40 -10.67 -10.40 -9.79
CA GLY A 40 -10.99 -11.78 -10.14
C GLY A 40 -11.28 -12.00 -11.63
N MET A 41 -11.61 -13.24 -11.98
CA MET A 41 -12.00 -13.62 -13.34
C MET A 41 -13.19 -12.79 -13.85
N GLY A 42 -13.12 -12.33 -15.11
CA GLY A 42 -14.22 -11.60 -15.76
C GLY A 42 -14.38 -10.14 -15.38
N ASP A 43 -13.46 -9.60 -14.59
CA ASP A 43 -13.44 -8.18 -14.20
C ASP A 43 -12.16 -7.49 -14.71
N SER A 44 -11.97 -6.22 -14.35
CA SER A 44 -10.76 -5.44 -14.66
C SER A 44 -10.37 -4.54 -13.49
N CYS A 45 -9.12 -4.07 -13.48
CA CYS A 45 -8.56 -3.07 -12.58
C CYS A 45 -9.49 -1.89 -12.30
N CYS A 46 -10.27 -1.52 -13.31
CA CYS A 46 -10.76 -0.16 -13.47
C CYS A 46 -12.27 -0.09 -13.72
N ASN A 47 -12.99 -1.19 -13.49
CA ASN A 47 -14.45 -1.22 -13.60
C ASN A 47 -15.08 -0.34 -12.50
N PRO A 48 -15.83 0.73 -12.85
CA PRO A 48 -16.36 1.68 -11.88
C PRO A 48 -17.38 1.06 -10.91
N PHE A 49 -18.01 -0.07 -11.29
CA PHE A 49 -19.00 -0.77 -10.47
C PHE A 49 -18.39 -1.88 -9.60
N SER A 50 -17.12 -2.23 -9.82
CA SER A 50 -16.38 -3.25 -9.06
C SER A 50 -15.17 -2.64 -8.34
N LEU A 51 -13.92 -2.91 -8.78
CA LEU A 51 -12.72 -2.41 -8.11
C LEU A 51 -12.67 -0.87 -8.04
N GLY A 52 -13.23 -0.15 -9.02
CA GLY A 52 -13.37 1.30 -8.94
C GLY A 52 -14.20 1.76 -7.73
N LYS A 53 -15.21 1.00 -7.32
CA LYS A 53 -15.99 1.25 -6.08
C LYS A 53 -15.18 0.87 -4.84
N ILE A 54 -14.40 -0.21 -4.88
CA ILE A 54 -13.52 -0.62 -3.77
C ILE A 54 -12.45 0.45 -3.50
N ILE A 55 -11.81 0.98 -4.53
CA ILE A 55 -10.82 2.07 -4.40
C ILE A 55 -11.44 3.26 -3.67
N LYS A 56 -12.66 3.68 -4.04
CA LYS A 56 -13.37 4.78 -3.37
C LYS A 56 -13.69 4.46 -1.90
N ILE A 57 -14.06 3.22 -1.60
CA ILE A 57 -14.30 2.77 -0.22
C ILE A 57 -13.01 2.82 0.59
N LEU A 58 -11.89 2.32 0.06
CA LEU A 58 -10.59 2.37 0.72
C LEU A 58 -10.18 3.81 0.99
N GLN A 59 -10.23 4.69 -0.02
CA GLN A 59 -9.89 6.10 0.13
C GLN A 59 -10.78 6.84 1.12
N LYS A 60 -12.07 6.48 1.19
CA LYS A 60 -12.98 7.06 2.18
C LYS A 60 -12.59 6.69 3.62
N ASN A 61 -12.12 5.46 3.85
CA ASN A 61 -11.87 4.94 5.21
C ASN A 61 -10.41 5.08 5.66
N LEU A 62 -9.46 5.05 4.73
CA LEU A 62 -8.01 5.15 4.99
C LEU A 62 -7.47 6.58 4.83
N GLY A 63 -8.30 7.50 4.37
CA GLY A 63 -7.94 8.88 4.05
C GLY A 63 -7.88 9.14 2.55
N THR A 64 -8.32 10.32 2.11
CA THR A 64 -8.43 10.69 0.69
C THR A 64 -7.10 10.67 -0.06
N ASN A 65 -6.00 10.80 0.66
CA ASN A 65 -4.64 10.76 0.12
C ASN A 65 -4.06 9.34 0.06
N SER A 66 -4.78 8.32 0.55
CA SER A 66 -4.31 6.94 0.51
C SER A 66 -4.10 6.47 -0.93
N TYR A 67 -2.97 5.78 -1.13
CA TYR A 67 -2.57 5.29 -2.44
C TYR A 67 -3.08 3.86 -2.67
N VAL A 68 -3.82 3.66 -3.76
CA VAL A 68 -4.34 2.35 -4.16
C VAL A 68 -3.91 2.05 -5.59
N LYS A 69 -3.14 0.99 -5.78
CA LYS A 69 -2.70 0.47 -7.08
C LYS A 69 -3.56 -0.72 -7.48
N SER A 70 -4.47 -0.51 -8.43
CA SER A 70 -5.22 -1.62 -9.03
C SER A 70 -4.44 -2.18 -10.21
N LEU A 71 -4.04 -3.45 -10.14
CA LEU A 71 -3.24 -4.11 -11.18
C LEU A 71 -4.07 -4.33 -12.44
N GLN A 72 -3.50 -3.97 -13.58
CA GLN A 72 -4.08 -4.17 -14.91
C GLN A 72 -3.15 -5.09 -15.72
N ILE A 73 -3.63 -6.25 -16.12
CA ILE A 73 -2.87 -7.24 -16.90
C ILE A 73 -3.20 -7.06 -18.39
N GLY A 74 -2.40 -6.26 -19.07
CA GLY A 74 -2.60 -5.88 -20.48
C GLY A 74 -2.67 -4.37 -20.67
N LYS A 75 -2.98 -3.94 -21.90
CA LYS A 75 -2.91 -2.51 -22.29
C LYS A 75 -4.25 -1.79 -22.32
N SER A 76 -5.37 -2.52 -22.23
CA SER A 76 -6.73 -1.96 -22.22
C SER A 76 -7.63 -2.70 -21.24
N PHE A 77 -8.80 -2.13 -20.97
CA PHE A 77 -9.84 -2.76 -20.14
C PHE A 77 -10.25 -4.14 -20.69
N GLU A 78 -10.47 -4.24 -22.00
CA GLU A 78 -10.89 -5.49 -22.65
C GLU A 78 -9.80 -6.55 -22.61
N GLN A 79 -8.53 -6.14 -22.74
CA GLN A 79 -7.40 -7.06 -22.61
C GLN A 79 -7.29 -7.59 -21.19
N ASP A 80 -7.47 -6.74 -20.18
CA ASP A 80 -7.44 -7.09 -18.77
C ASP A 80 -8.51 -8.16 -18.43
N VAL A 81 -9.75 -7.92 -18.88
CA VAL A 81 -10.85 -8.90 -18.76
C VAL A 81 -10.51 -10.21 -19.48
N LYS A 82 -10.06 -10.17 -20.74
CA LYS A 82 -9.75 -11.39 -21.51
C LYS A 82 -8.59 -12.18 -20.91
N ASN A 83 -7.54 -11.49 -20.47
CA ASN A 83 -6.36 -12.11 -19.88
C ASN A 83 -6.70 -12.83 -18.56
N SER A 84 -7.70 -12.35 -17.81
CA SER A 84 -8.19 -13.04 -16.61
C SER A 84 -8.69 -14.46 -16.87
N PHE A 85 -9.07 -14.79 -18.11
CA PHE A 85 -9.47 -16.14 -18.53
C PHE A 85 -8.37 -16.88 -19.29
N PHE A 86 -7.68 -16.21 -20.21
CA PHE A 86 -6.93 -16.89 -21.29
C PHE A 86 -5.41 -16.73 -21.20
N MET A 87 -4.89 -15.81 -20.38
CA MET A 87 -3.45 -15.61 -20.26
C MET A 87 -2.86 -16.57 -19.23
N ASN A 88 -1.71 -17.17 -19.56
CA ASN A 88 -0.98 -18.01 -18.62
C ASN A 88 -0.66 -17.23 -17.33
N ILE A 89 -1.08 -17.78 -16.19
CA ILE A 89 -0.99 -17.09 -14.89
C ILE A 89 0.43 -16.72 -14.50
N ASN A 90 1.43 -17.55 -14.83
CA ASN A 90 2.83 -17.26 -14.51
C ASN A 90 3.30 -15.98 -15.22
N LEU A 91 2.83 -15.72 -16.44
CA LEU A 91 3.13 -14.48 -17.15
C LEU A 91 2.42 -13.27 -16.53
N GLN A 92 1.19 -13.46 -16.00
CA GLN A 92 0.49 -12.38 -15.30
C GLN A 92 1.21 -12.01 -14.00
N VAL A 93 1.68 -13.00 -13.23
CA VAL A 93 2.47 -12.78 -12.00
C VAL A 93 3.76 -12.04 -12.32
N VAL A 94 4.47 -12.41 -13.39
CA VAL A 94 5.67 -11.68 -13.83
C VAL A 94 5.34 -10.23 -14.17
N ASP A 95 4.22 -9.96 -14.84
CA ASP A 95 3.80 -8.59 -15.16
C ASP A 95 3.41 -7.80 -13.91
N ALA A 96 2.64 -8.40 -13.00
CA ALA A 96 2.26 -7.80 -11.72
C ALA A 96 3.50 -7.45 -10.89
N CYS A 97 4.47 -8.36 -10.75
CA CYS A 97 5.73 -8.10 -10.06
C CYS A 97 6.50 -6.93 -10.69
N LYS A 98 6.54 -6.83 -12.02
CA LYS A 98 7.17 -5.69 -12.72
C LYS A 98 6.46 -4.38 -12.41
N GLN A 99 5.13 -4.36 -12.45
CA GLN A 99 4.34 -3.17 -12.13
C GLN A 99 4.55 -2.71 -10.69
N ILE A 100 4.57 -3.65 -9.73
CA ILE A 100 4.79 -3.36 -8.31
C ILE A 100 6.21 -2.84 -8.08
N ALA A 101 7.23 -3.52 -8.62
CA ALA A 101 8.62 -3.14 -8.45
C ALA A 101 8.97 -1.78 -9.10
N ALA A 102 8.28 -1.40 -10.18
CA ALA A 102 8.48 -0.13 -10.85
C ALA A 102 7.79 1.07 -10.16
N ASP A 103 6.91 0.82 -9.19
CA ASP A 103 6.15 1.88 -8.52
C ASP A 103 6.85 2.33 -7.23
N PRO A 104 7.47 3.53 -7.21
CA PRO A 104 8.23 4.00 -6.05
C PRO A 104 7.36 4.22 -4.81
N LYS A 105 6.03 4.38 -4.96
CA LYS A 105 5.12 4.50 -3.83
C LYS A 105 4.94 3.19 -3.06
N LEU A 106 5.32 2.05 -3.65
CA LEU A 106 5.22 0.71 -3.04
C LEU A 106 6.56 0.21 -2.48
N ALA A 107 7.66 0.96 -2.66
CA ALA A 107 9.01 0.54 -2.31
C ALA A 107 9.22 0.30 -0.80
N ASN A 108 8.49 1.03 0.04
CA ASN A 108 8.58 0.93 1.51
C ASN A 108 7.52 -0.02 2.11
N GLY A 109 7.01 -0.95 1.30
CA GLY A 109 5.98 -1.91 1.68
C GLY A 109 4.57 -1.48 1.26
N TYR A 110 3.70 -2.47 1.18
CA TYR A 110 2.29 -2.31 0.80
C TYR A 110 1.46 -3.45 1.39
N ASN A 111 0.15 -3.20 1.55
CA ASN A 111 -0.83 -4.26 1.77
C ASN A 111 -1.38 -4.72 0.42
N ALA A 112 -1.84 -5.97 0.33
CA ALA A 112 -2.43 -6.50 -0.90
C ALA A 112 -3.81 -7.13 -0.63
N ILE A 113 -4.76 -6.89 -1.53
CA ILE A 113 -6.10 -7.47 -1.47
C ILE A 113 -6.43 -8.05 -2.84
N GLY A 114 -6.58 -9.37 -2.89
CA GLY A 114 -7.04 -10.07 -4.08
C GLY A 114 -8.51 -10.46 -3.98
N PHE A 115 -9.21 -10.41 -5.11
CA PHE A 115 -10.61 -10.81 -5.21
C PHE A 115 -10.75 -12.10 -6.01
N SER A 116 -11.48 -13.09 -5.48
CA SER A 116 -11.66 -14.41 -6.12
C SER A 116 -10.29 -15.01 -6.49
N GLN A 117 -10.04 -15.37 -7.77
CA GLN A 117 -8.74 -15.91 -8.20
C GLN A 117 -7.56 -14.97 -7.91
N GLY A 118 -7.78 -13.65 -7.93
CA GLY A 118 -6.73 -12.67 -7.64
C GLY A 118 -6.14 -12.81 -6.23
N ALA A 119 -6.87 -13.41 -5.28
CA ALA A 119 -6.37 -13.70 -3.93
C ALA A 119 -5.32 -14.81 -3.89
N GLN A 120 -5.35 -15.75 -4.84
CA GLN A 120 -4.35 -16.82 -4.94
C GLN A 120 -3.10 -16.38 -5.73
N PHE A 121 -3.18 -15.24 -6.43
CA PHE A 121 -2.11 -14.73 -7.28
C PHE A 121 -1.15 -13.78 -6.55
N LEU A 122 -1.60 -13.25 -5.40
CA LEU A 122 -0.87 -12.32 -4.54
C LEU A 122 -0.09 -13.03 -3.45
#